data_AF-A0A924KQC0-F1
#
_entry.id   AF-A0A924KQC0-F1
#
_cell.length_a   1.000
_cell.length_b   1.000
_cell.length_c   1.000
_cell.angle_alpha   90.00
_cell.angle_beta   90.00
_cell.angle_gamma   90.00
#
_symmetry.space_group_name_H-M   'P 1'
#
loop_
_entity.id
_entity.type
_entity.pdbx_description
1 polymer ?
#
loop_
_entity_poly.entity_id
_entity_poly.type
_entity_poly.pdbx_seq_one_letter_code
_entity_poly.pdbx_strand_id
1 'polypeptide(L)'
;MKSQQSGFTLVEIAIVLVIIGLLLGGVLKGQELINSAKAKSYAQDFRTIQAALYGFQDRFKGIPGDLVSASTKISGGATDATGTPGNGQINGVWDTLTSADESCLAFQHLRLAGFLAGNTSGVCTAGAGGAAYYQTNADGGRVGITSTPPITGMTGSYFICSYG
;
A
#
# COMPACT_ATOMS: atom_id res chain seq x y z
N MET A 1 3.64 -62.62 -28.63
CA MET A 1 2.55 -62.57 -27.63
C MET A 1 1.82 -61.25 -27.83
N LYS A 2 0.52 -61.28 -28.14
CA LYS A 2 -0.27 -60.08 -28.47
C LYS A 2 -0.69 -59.43 -27.15
N SER A 3 -0.20 -58.22 -26.87
CA SER A 3 -0.61 -57.44 -25.70
C SER A 3 -2.10 -57.07 -25.85
N GLN A 4 -2.93 -57.50 -24.91
CA GLN A 4 -4.31 -57.04 -24.79
C GLN A 4 -4.26 -55.66 -24.16
N GLN A 5 -4.56 -54.62 -24.95
CA GLN A 5 -4.67 -53.27 -24.44
C GLN A 5 -5.99 -53.18 -23.68
N SER A 6 -5.95 -53.24 -22.34
CA SER A 6 -7.12 -53.01 -21.48
C SER A 6 -7.63 -51.58 -21.74
N GLY A 7 -8.79 -51.47 -22.36
CA GLY A 7 -9.50 -50.20 -22.48
C GLY A 7 -9.97 -49.71 -21.10
N PHE A 8 -9.93 -48.39 -20.89
CA PHE A 8 -10.47 -47.78 -19.68
C PHE A 8 -11.96 -48.09 -19.53
N THR A 9 -12.37 -48.41 -18.31
CA THR A 9 -13.78 -48.65 -18.00
C THR A 9 -14.55 -47.32 -17.98
N LEU A 10 -15.84 -47.36 -18.32
CA LEU A 10 -16.72 -46.20 -18.28
C LEU A 10 -16.81 -45.60 -16.86
N VAL A 11 -16.69 -46.46 -15.84
CA VAL A 11 -16.67 -46.08 -14.42
C VAL A 11 -15.40 -45.31 -14.06
N GLU A 12 -14.22 -45.72 -14.56
CA GLU A 12 -12.96 -45.01 -14.32
C GLU A 12 -13.01 -43.59 -14.88
N ILE A 13 -13.50 -43.40 -16.12
CA ILE A 13 -13.63 -42.06 -16.70
C ILE A 13 -14.68 -41.21 -15.96
N ALA A 14 -15.78 -41.82 -15.50
CA ALA A 14 -16.81 -41.10 -14.75
C ALA A 14 -16.28 -40.52 -13.42
N ILE A 15 -15.48 -41.29 -12.66
CA ILE A 15 -14.89 -40.80 -11.40
C ILE A 15 -13.88 -39.67 -11.67
N VAL A 16 -13.07 -39.80 -12.73
CA VAL A 16 -12.11 -38.77 -13.11
C VAL A 16 -12.81 -37.44 -13.44
N LEU A 17 -13.91 -37.48 -14.20
CA LEU A 17 -14.67 -36.26 -14.55
C LEU A 17 -15.30 -35.60 -13.33
N VAL A 18 -15.79 -36.39 -12.36
CA VAL A 18 -16.33 -35.86 -11.10
C VAL A 18 -15.24 -35.15 -10.29
N ILE A 19 -14.07 -35.79 -10.14
CA ILE A 19 -12.94 -35.18 -9.41
C ILE A 19 -12.51 -33.88 -10.08
N ILE A 20 -12.37 -33.85 -11.41
CA ILE A 20 -12.04 -32.63 -12.15
C ILE A 20 -13.12 -31.56 -11.93
N GLY A 21 -14.40 -31.91 -12.01
CA GLY A 21 -15.51 -30.99 -11.76
C GLY A 21 -15.46 -30.36 -10.35
N LEU A 22 -15.19 -31.18 -9.33
CA LEU A 22 -15.07 -30.71 -7.95
C LEU A 22 -13.82 -29.84 -7.74
N LEU A 23 -12.68 -30.21 -8.32
CA LEU A 23 -11.45 -29.43 -8.24
C LEU A 23 -11.60 -28.07 -8.94
N LEU A 24 -12.17 -28.04 -10.15
CA LEU A 24 -12.42 -26.79 -10.87
C LEU A 24 -13.41 -25.89 -10.11
N GLY A 25 -14.49 -26.46 -9.58
CA GLY A 25 -15.44 -25.72 -8.74
C GLY A 25 -14.81 -25.14 -7.48
N GLY A 26 -13.93 -25.91 -6.81
CA GLY A 26 -13.19 -25.47 -5.64
C GLY A 26 -12.18 -24.36 -5.93
N VAL A 27 -11.41 -24.46 -7.02
CA VAL A 27 -10.40 -23.46 -7.41
C VAL A 27 -11.04 -22.14 -7.77
N LEU A 28 -12.13 -22.13 -8.55
CA LEU A 28 -12.83 -20.89 -8.92
C LEU A 28 -13.34 -20.15 -7.68
N LYS A 29 -13.93 -20.87 -6.73
CA LYS A 29 -14.37 -20.26 -5.47
C LYS A 29 -13.18 -19.77 -4.63
N GLY A 30 -12.07 -20.52 -4.62
CA GLY A 30 -10.84 -20.14 -3.93
C GLY A 30 -10.24 -18.83 -4.45
N GLN A 31 -10.20 -18.64 -5.78
CA GLN A 31 -9.69 -17.40 -6.39
C GLN A 31 -10.54 -16.18 -6.02
N GLU A 32 -11.87 -16.31 -6.06
CA GLU A 32 -12.79 -15.23 -5.67
C GLU A 32 -12.61 -14.80 -4.20
N LEU A 33 -12.38 -15.77 -3.31
CA LEU A 33 -12.11 -15.48 -1.90
C LEU A 33 -10.78 -14.72 -1.71
N ILE A 34 -9.74 -15.09 -2.47
CA ILE A 34 -8.45 -14.38 -2.45
C ILE A 34 -8.62 -12.95 -2.96
N ASN A 35 -9.31 -12.74 -4.08
CA ASN A 35 -9.56 -11.40 -4.62
C ASN A 35 -10.37 -10.53 -3.65
N SER A 36 -11.38 -11.11 -3.01
CA SER A 36 -12.16 -10.43 -1.97
C SER A 36 -11.31 -10.05 -0.76
N ALA A 37 -10.39 -10.93 -0.33
CA ALA A 37 -9.48 -10.67 0.77
C ALA A 37 -8.49 -9.54 0.43
N LYS A 38 -7.94 -9.53 -0.78
CA LYS A 38 -7.08 -8.45 -1.28
C LYS A 38 -7.81 -7.12 -1.27
N ALA A 39 -9.01 -7.04 -1.86
CA ALA A 39 -9.83 -5.83 -1.88
C ALA A 39 -10.14 -5.30 -0.46
N LYS A 40 -10.40 -6.21 0.49
CA LYS A 40 -10.59 -5.83 1.90
C LYS A 40 -9.31 -5.28 2.53
N SER A 41 -8.15 -5.85 2.21
CA SER A 41 -6.84 -5.35 2.65
C SER A 41 -6.60 -3.93 2.14
N TYR A 42 -6.80 -3.67 0.85
CA TYR A 42 -6.67 -2.33 0.27
C TYR A 42 -7.49 -1.28 1.01
N ALA A 43 -8.78 -1.59 1.21
CA ALA A 43 -9.66 -0.68 1.92
C ALA A 43 -9.22 -0.46 3.38
N GLN A 44 -8.63 -1.47 4.01
CA GLN A 44 -8.10 -1.38 5.36
C GLN A 44 -6.83 -0.53 5.43
N ASP A 45 -5.93 -0.66 4.46
CA ASP A 45 -4.69 0.10 4.39
C ASP A 45 -5.00 1.60 4.26
N PHE A 46 -5.94 1.97 3.39
CA PHE A 46 -6.38 3.37 3.25
C PHE A 46 -7.05 3.92 4.51
N ARG A 47 -7.91 3.14 5.18
CA ARG A 47 -8.48 3.54 6.47
C ARG A 47 -7.42 3.76 7.55
N THR A 48 -6.40 2.89 7.58
CA THR A 48 -5.31 2.96 8.56
C THR A 48 -4.47 4.22 8.34
N ILE A 49 -4.13 4.53 7.08
CA ILE A 49 -3.40 5.76 6.73
C ILE A 49 -4.25 6.99 7.08
N GLN A 50 -5.54 6.99 6.75
CA GLN A 50 -6.44 8.09 7.09
C GLN A 50 -6.53 8.33 8.61
N ALA A 51 -6.66 7.26 9.40
CA ALA A 51 -6.69 7.37 10.85
C ALA A 51 -5.36 7.91 11.40
N ALA A 52 -4.22 7.46 10.86
CA ALA A 52 -2.89 7.94 11.23
C ALA A 52 -2.70 9.43 10.91
N LEU A 53 -3.19 9.89 9.75
CA LEU A 53 -3.15 11.31 9.36
C LEU A 53 -3.90 12.19 10.36
N TYR A 54 -5.14 11.84 10.70
CA TYR A 54 -5.93 12.63 11.64
C TYR A 54 -5.38 12.56 13.06
N GLY A 55 -4.89 11.39 13.50
CA GLY A 55 -4.22 11.26 14.80
C GLY A 55 -2.97 12.14 14.89
N PHE A 56 -2.18 12.20 13.82
CA PHE A 56 -1.01 13.08 13.75
C PHE A 56 -1.41 14.55 13.81
N GLN A 57 -2.43 14.95 13.03
CA GLN A 57 -2.94 16.31 13.04
C GLN A 57 -3.46 16.73 14.42
N ASP A 58 -4.16 15.85 15.13
CA ASP A 58 -4.63 16.16 16.46
C ASP A 58 -3.48 16.35 17.47
N ARG A 59 -2.46 15.48 17.40
CA ARG A 59 -1.31 15.53 18.32
C ARG A 59 -0.37 16.72 18.07
N PHE A 60 -0.03 16.98 16.80
CA PHE A 60 0.99 17.97 16.45
C PHE A 60 0.42 19.29 15.93
N LYS A 61 -0.92 19.39 15.76
CA LYS A 61 -1.61 20.54 15.19
C LYS A 61 -1.03 20.96 13.83
N GLY A 62 -0.60 19.97 13.05
CA GLY A 62 0.00 20.13 11.74
C GLY A 62 -0.08 18.84 10.93
N ILE A 63 0.18 18.93 9.63
CA ILE A 63 0.05 17.81 8.71
C ILE A 63 1.42 17.10 8.61
N PRO A 64 1.46 15.75 8.56
CA PRO A 64 2.74 15.06 8.37
C PRO A 64 3.31 15.37 6.99
N GLY A 65 4.63 15.51 6.90
CA GLY A 65 5.35 16.01 5.72
C GLY A 65 5.44 17.53 5.72
N ASP A 66 4.33 18.22 5.94
CA ASP A 66 4.20 19.69 5.95
C ASP A 66 4.53 20.35 7.31
N LEU A 67 4.84 19.57 8.35
CA LEU A 67 5.04 20.13 9.69
C LEU A 67 6.30 21.03 9.75
N VAL A 68 6.11 22.31 10.11
CA VAL A 68 7.21 23.27 10.34
C VAL A 68 8.10 22.78 11.49
N SER A 69 9.41 22.65 11.22
CA SER A 69 10.43 22.19 12.18
C SER A 69 10.10 20.82 12.80
N ALA A 70 9.64 19.88 11.96
CA ALA A 70 9.41 18.49 12.30
C ALA A 70 10.58 17.84 13.06
N SER A 71 11.83 18.18 12.69
CA SER A 71 13.05 17.68 13.37
C SER A 71 13.11 18.01 14.87
N THR A 72 12.47 19.10 15.28
CA THR A 72 12.41 19.53 16.70
C THR A 72 11.14 19.06 17.40
N LYS A 73 10.04 18.90 16.65
CA LYS A 73 8.72 18.56 17.20
C LYS A 73 8.50 17.06 17.30
N ILE A 74 9.12 16.28 16.43
CA ILE A 74 8.99 14.83 16.37
C ILE A 74 10.30 14.22 16.85
N SER A 75 10.24 13.45 17.93
CA SER A 75 11.39 12.71 18.45
C SER A 75 11.86 11.63 17.47
N GLY A 76 13.16 11.31 17.48
CA GLY A 76 13.72 10.20 16.69
C GLY A 76 14.32 10.61 15.35
N GLY A 77 14.63 11.90 15.16
CA GLY A 77 15.37 12.39 14.00
C GLY A 77 14.51 12.55 12.75
N ALA A 78 13.30 13.13 12.90
CA ALA A 78 12.47 13.45 11.74
C ALA A 78 13.18 14.47 10.83
N THR A 79 13.04 14.26 9.53
CA THR A 79 13.59 15.18 8.53
C THR A 79 12.61 16.31 8.26
N ASP A 80 13.10 17.54 8.18
CA ASP A 80 12.30 18.67 7.73
C ASP A 80 12.18 18.66 6.21
N ALA A 81 10.97 18.92 5.70
CA ALA A 81 10.75 19.03 4.26
C ALA A 81 11.39 20.31 3.69
N THR A 82 11.79 20.24 2.42
CA THR A 82 12.23 21.42 1.68
C THR A 82 11.05 22.10 0.99
N GLY A 83 11.12 23.43 0.82
CA GLY A 83 10.06 24.20 0.17
C GLY A 83 9.34 25.11 1.17
N THR A 84 8.02 25.01 1.26
CA THR A 84 7.18 25.84 2.14
C THR A 84 6.40 25.01 3.17
N PRO A 85 7.07 24.37 4.15
CA PRO A 85 6.38 23.68 5.23
C PRO A 85 5.44 24.65 5.98
N GLY A 86 4.33 24.11 6.45
CA GLY A 86 3.26 24.81 7.16
C GLY A 86 2.23 25.46 6.25
N ASN A 87 2.19 25.09 4.96
CA ASN A 87 1.26 25.67 4.01
C ASN A 87 -0.09 24.93 3.93
N GLY A 88 -0.25 23.85 4.71
CA GLY A 88 -1.49 23.10 4.79
C GLY A 88 -1.65 22.03 3.70
N GLN A 89 -0.60 21.76 2.92
CA GLN A 89 -0.62 20.81 1.81
C GLN A 89 0.55 19.85 1.94
N ILE A 90 0.38 18.62 1.47
CA ILE A 90 1.48 17.65 1.30
C ILE A 90 1.97 17.77 -0.15
N ASN A 91 3.00 18.58 -0.36
CA ASN A 91 3.63 18.85 -1.64
C ASN A 91 4.45 17.65 -2.15
N GLY A 92 4.57 17.55 -3.48
CA GLY A 92 5.21 16.43 -4.16
C GLY A 92 4.21 15.38 -4.62
N VAL A 93 4.56 14.63 -5.66
CA VAL A 93 3.73 13.52 -6.17
C VAL A 93 3.72 12.37 -5.16
N TRP A 94 2.64 11.58 -5.16
CA TRP A 94 2.43 10.51 -4.18
C TRP A 94 3.51 9.41 -4.22
N ASP A 95 4.16 9.22 -5.37
CA ASP A 95 5.24 8.26 -5.62
C ASP A 95 6.61 8.93 -5.84
N THR A 96 6.80 10.11 -5.25
CA THR A 96 8.02 10.91 -5.44
C THR A 96 9.29 10.19 -5.00
N LEU A 97 10.32 10.20 -5.85
CA LEU A 97 11.62 9.63 -5.50
C LEU A 97 12.56 10.62 -4.78
N THR A 98 12.06 11.81 -4.46
CA THR A 98 12.82 12.90 -3.86
C THR A 98 12.61 12.91 -2.35
N SER A 99 13.65 12.55 -1.59
CA SER A 99 13.59 12.46 -0.11
C SER A 99 13.28 13.76 0.62
N ALA A 100 13.36 14.89 -0.08
CA ALA A 100 13.09 16.21 0.49
C ALA A 100 11.62 16.64 0.32
N ASP A 101 10.83 15.91 -0.47
CA ASP A 101 9.43 16.19 -0.71
C ASP A 101 8.58 15.81 0.51
N GLU A 102 7.53 16.59 0.75
CA GLU A 102 6.63 16.37 1.88
C GLU A 102 5.86 15.05 1.76
N SER A 103 5.43 14.66 0.55
CA SER A 103 4.76 13.38 0.30
C SER A 103 5.62 12.17 0.68
N CYS A 104 6.93 12.29 0.51
CA CYS A 104 7.88 11.29 0.97
C CYS A 104 8.02 11.29 2.49
N LEU A 105 8.27 12.46 3.09
CA LEU A 105 8.53 12.60 4.52
C LEU A 105 7.29 12.39 5.39
N ALA A 106 6.09 12.50 4.82
CA ALA A 106 4.85 12.30 5.55
C ALA A 106 4.78 10.92 6.22
N PHE A 107 5.22 9.85 5.54
CA PHE A 107 5.27 8.54 6.16
C PHE A 107 6.35 8.41 7.24
N GLN A 108 7.49 9.09 7.09
CA GLN A 108 8.53 9.14 8.12
C GLN A 108 7.97 9.80 9.38
N HIS A 109 7.29 10.94 9.23
CA HIS A 109 6.68 11.68 10.33
C HIS A 109 5.62 10.83 11.03
N LEU A 110 4.73 10.16 10.27
CA LEU A 110 3.73 9.25 10.84
C LEU A 110 4.36 8.08 11.61
N ARG A 111 5.47 7.53 11.12
CA ARG A 111 6.16 6.40 11.76
C ARG A 111 6.92 6.81 13.01
N LEU A 112 7.69 7.89 12.95
CA LEU A 112 8.42 8.44 14.10
C LEU A 112 7.49 8.95 15.20
N ALA A 113 6.32 9.44 14.83
CA ALA A 113 5.27 9.80 15.78
C ALA A 113 4.54 8.58 16.40
N GLY A 114 4.78 7.37 15.89
CA GLY A 114 4.20 6.12 16.40
C GLY A 114 2.80 5.79 15.88
N PHE A 115 2.32 6.44 14.81
CA PHE A 115 1.01 6.15 14.23
C PHE A 115 1.06 4.99 13.22
N LEU A 116 2.20 4.79 12.56
CA LEU A 116 2.43 3.69 11.62
C LEU A 116 3.73 2.96 11.95
N ALA A 117 3.80 1.68 11.60
CA ALA A 117 5.05 0.92 11.64
C ALA A 117 5.82 1.05 10.32
N GLY A 118 7.11 0.75 10.35
CA GLY A 118 7.97 0.64 9.16
C GLY A 118 9.26 1.45 9.27
N ASN A 119 9.97 1.54 8.14
CA ASN A 119 11.26 2.21 8.06
C ASN A 119 11.14 3.73 8.31
N THR A 120 12.00 4.27 9.18
CA THR A 120 12.02 5.68 9.60
C THR A 120 13.13 6.49 8.93
N SER A 121 13.81 5.96 7.91
CA SER A 121 14.93 6.62 7.25
C SER A 121 14.56 7.94 6.57
N GLY A 122 13.32 8.09 6.10
CA GLY A 122 12.90 9.24 5.28
C GLY A 122 13.56 9.27 3.90
N VAL A 123 14.14 8.14 3.45
CA VAL A 123 14.81 8.02 2.16
C VAL A 123 13.91 7.27 1.19
N CYS A 124 13.30 7.98 0.24
CA CYS A 124 12.34 7.44 -0.72
C CYS A 124 12.90 7.33 -2.15
N THR A 125 14.21 7.11 -2.28
CA THR A 125 14.89 7.02 -3.58
C THR A 125 14.59 5.73 -4.34
N ALA A 126 14.81 5.71 -5.65
CA ALA A 126 14.84 4.47 -6.40
C ALA A 126 16.03 3.59 -5.96
N GLY A 127 15.77 2.30 -5.67
CA GLY A 127 16.78 1.32 -5.27
C GLY A 127 16.43 0.58 -3.98
N ALA A 128 17.29 -0.35 -3.56
CA ALA A 128 17.03 -1.24 -2.43
C ALA A 128 16.75 -0.51 -1.10
N GLY A 129 17.35 0.67 -0.91
CA GLY A 129 17.16 1.49 0.30
C GLY A 129 15.80 2.19 0.38
N GLY A 130 15.26 2.68 -0.75
CA GLY A 130 13.95 3.34 -0.78
C GLY A 130 12.79 2.37 -1.07
N ALA A 131 13.05 1.23 -1.69
CA ALA A 131 12.04 0.18 -1.86
C ALA A 131 11.47 -0.33 -0.52
N ALA A 132 12.32 -0.43 0.52
CA ALA A 132 11.91 -0.80 1.87
C ALA A 132 11.26 0.36 2.66
N TYR A 133 11.33 1.59 2.14
CA TYR A 133 10.73 2.75 2.79
C TYR A 133 9.25 2.88 2.45
N TYR A 134 8.84 2.64 1.21
CA TYR A 134 7.44 2.74 0.83
C TYR A 134 6.58 1.67 1.48
N GLN A 135 5.39 2.06 1.91
CA GLN A 135 4.31 1.15 2.23
C GLN A 135 3.93 0.41 0.97
N THR A 136 3.74 -0.90 1.08
CA THR A 136 3.23 -1.73 0.00
C THR A 136 1.88 -2.31 0.37
N ASN A 137 1.02 -2.45 -0.63
CA ASN A 137 -0.28 -3.09 -0.50
C ASN A 137 -0.19 -4.62 -0.63
N ALA A 138 -1.35 -5.28 -0.65
CA ALA A 138 -1.48 -6.74 -0.77
C ALA A 138 -0.94 -7.34 -2.09
N ASP A 139 -0.79 -6.55 -3.16
CA ASP A 139 -0.19 -6.96 -4.43
C ASP A 139 1.30 -6.56 -4.55
N GLY A 140 1.86 -5.94 -3.50
CA GLY A 140 3.24 -5.45 -3.49
C GLY A 140 3.42 -4.09 -4.18
N GLY A 141 2.33 -3.49 -4.66
CA GLY A 141 2.32 -2.13 -5.19
C GLY A 141 2.56 -1.09 -4.10
N ARG A 142 3.20 0.02 -4.44
CA ARG A 142 3.48 1.11 -3.47
C ARG A 142 2.21 1.87 -3.12
N VAL A 143 2.15 2.38 -1.90
CA VAL A 143 1.11 3.29 -1.40
C VAL A 143 1.73 4.63 -1.03
N GLY A 144 1.12 5.71 -1.50
CA GLY A 144 1.58 7.09 -1.36
C GLY A 144 0.49 8.04 -0.89
N ILE A 145 0.90 9.21 -0.38
CA ILE A 145 -0.02 10.30 -0.03
C ILE A 145 0.46 11.63 -0.60
N THR A 146 -0.46 12.46 -1.06
CA THR A 146 -0.17 13.79 -1.61
C THR A 146 -1.39 14.70 -1.48
N SER A 147 -1.20 16.01 -1.50
CA SER A 147 -2.27 16.99 -1.69
C SER A 147 -2.37 17.47 -3.15
N THR A 148 -1.47 17.02 -4.03
CA THR A 148 -1.54 17.31 -5.47
C THR A 148 -2.51 16.32 -6.13
N PRO A 149 -3.57 16.78 -6.83
CA PRO A 149 -4.50 15.87 -7.49
C PRO A 149 -3.78 14.92 -8.46
N PRO A 150 -3.83 13.59 -8.23
CA PRO A 150 -3.18 12.63 -9.11
C PRO A 150 -3.93 12.48 -10.45
N ILE A 151 -5.21 12.84 -10.46
CA ILE A 151 -6.10 12.78 -11.62
C ILE A 151 -6.69 14.17 -11.86
N THR A 152 -6.61 14.66 -13.10
CA THR A 152 -7.14 15.96 -13.50
C THR A 152 -8.63 16.06 -13.18
N GLY A 153 -9.02 17.12 -12.47
CA GLY A 153 -10.41 17.38 -12.07
C GLY A 153 -10.84 16.74 -10.75
N MET A 154 -9.99 15.94 -10.11
CA MET A 154 -10.27 15.37 -8.79
C MET A 154 -10.11 16.43 -7.70
N THR A 155 -11.10 16.54 -6.81
CA THR A 155 -11.09 17.49 -5.68
C THR A 155 -10.86 16.77 -4.36
N GLY A 156 -10.04 17.35 -3.49
CA GLY A 156 -9.75 16.79 -2.17
C GLY A 156 -8.53 17.47 -1.56
N SER A 157 -8.41 17.40 -0.23
CA SER A 157 -7.24 17.91 0.48
C SER A 157 -6.10 16.90 0.56
N TYR A 158 -6.43 15.60 0.58
CA TYR A 158 -5.50 14.49 0.64
C TYR A 158 -5.91 13.40 -0.33
N PHE A 159 -4.93 12.90 -1.08
CA PHE A 159 -5.08 11.82 -2.03
C PHE A 159 -4.16 10.68 -1.60
N ILE A 160 -4.77 9.54 -1.27
CA ILE A 160 -4.05 8.30 -1.01
C ILE A 160 -4.08 7.50 -2.30
N CYS A 161 -2.92 7.18 -2.83
CA CYS A 161 -2.75 6.50 -4.11
C CYS A 161 -2.03 5.18 -3.90
N SER A 162 -2.30 4.21 -4.77
CA SER A 162 -1.66 2.91 -4.73
C SER A 162 -1.45 2.38 -6.14
N TYR A 163 -0.32 1.71 -6.39
CA TYR A 163 -0.18 0.82 -7.55
C TYR A 163 -1.01 -0.45 -7.35
N GLY A 164 -1.35 -1.16 -8.42
CA GLY A 164 -2.03 -2.47 -8.40
C GLY A 164 -1.21 -3.52 -9.12
#